data_AF-A0A2E3Q609-F1
#
_entry.id   AF-A0A2E3Q609-F1
#
_cell.length_a   1.000
_cell.length_b   1.000
_cell.length_c   1.000
_cell.angle_alpha   90.00
_cell.angle_beta   90.00
_cell.angle_gamma   90.00
#
_symmetry.space_group_name_H-M   'P 1'
#
loop_
_entity.id
_entity.type
_entity.pdbx_description
1 polymer ?
#
loop_
_entity_poly.entity_id
_entity_poly.type
_entity_poly.pdbx_seq_one_letter_code
_entity_poly.pdbx_strand_id
1 'polypeptide(L)'
;MCPGCGKLQPPPPLKESDFFSLLGLPRKWDVDVRAVDKAWRKLTRQTHPDRFTRARAVEKRMAQQWTARAMDARAVLREPSRRALYLATGQTDLPEQGGPEVGDDFLECMFELQMAARMGDDSVAAQVEALDAANLEQIATIMRRYDDSGEGLEQIPALIARQRYLRTARKLASPASE
;
A
#
# COMPACT_ATOMS: atom_id res chain seq x y z
N MET A 1 -1.22 -25.44 6.81
CA MET A 1 -0.91 -26.86 6.52
C MET A 1 -2.13 -27.70 6.83
N CYS A 2 -2.34 -28.83 6.15
CA CYS A 2 -3.46 -29.71 6.45
C CYS A 2 -3.23 -30.41 7.81
N PRO A 3 -4.17 -30.32 8.77
CA PRO A 3 -4.01 -30.95 10.08
C PRO A 3 -4.00 -32.48 10.01
N GLY A 4 -4.62 -33.07 8.98
CA GLY A 4 -4.66 -34.53 8.80
C GLY A 4 -3.41 -35.14 8.17
N CYS A 5 -2.78 -34.47 7.21
CA CYS A 5 -1.67 -35.05 6.43
C CYS A 5 -0.38 -34.22 6.42
N GLY A 6 -0.34 -33.08 7.09
CA GLY A 6 0.84 -32.22 7.20
C GLY A 6 1.24 -31.50 5.90
N LYS A 7 0.57 -31.76 4.77
CA LYS A 7 0.93 -31.15 3.48
C LYS A 7 0.64 -29.65 3.45
N LEU A 8 1.47 -28.94 2.71
CA LEU A 8 1.22 -27.54 2.38
C LEU A 8 -0.09 -27.45 1.59
N GLN A 9 -0.91 -26.47 1.94
CA GLN A 9 -2.15 -26.15 1.24
C GLN A 9 -1.92 -24.85 0.46
N PRO A 10 -2.67 -24.56 -0.60
CA PRO A 10 -2.57 -23.27 -1.28
C PRO A 10 -2.93 -22.13 -0.31
N PRO A 11 -2.38 -20.91 -0.52
CA PRO A 11 -2.84 -19.75 0.23
C PRO A 11 -4.32 -19.49 -0.05
N PRO A 12 -5.10 -19.10 0.97
CA PRO A 12 -6.49 -18.72 0.77
C PRO A 12 -6.61 -17.55 -0.20
N PRO A 13 -7.67 -17.51 -1.02
CA PRO A 13 -7.89 -16.39 -1.92
C PRO A 13 -8.06 -15.08 -1.13
N LEU A 14 -7.71 -13.96 -1.75
CA LEU A 14 -7.78 -12.63 -1.15
C LEU A 14 -9.18 -12.27 -0.63
N LYS A 15 -10.22 -12.70 -1.34
CA LYS A 15 -11.62 -12.47 -0.93
C LYS A 15 -12.00 -13.18 0.38
N GLU A 16 -11.27 -14.23 0.75
CA GLU A 16 -11.53 -15.04 1.95
C GLU A 16 -10.49 -14.79 3.05
N SER A 17 -9.42 -14.05 2.76
CA SER A 17 -8.34 -13.77 3.72
C SER A 17 -7.67 -12.42 3.48
N ASP A 18 -7.88 -11.54 4.44
CA ASP A 18 -7.28 -10.22 4.52
C ASP A 18 -5.77 -10.30 4.84
N PHE A 19 -4.95 -9.35 4.34
CA PHE A 19 -3.50 -9.36 4.61
C PHE A 19 -3.17 -9.28 6.10
N PHE A 20 -3.99 -8.60 6.89
CA PHE A 20 -3.84 -8.54 8.34
C PHE A 20 -4.03 -9.93 8.95
N SER A 21 -5.09 -10.64 8.58
CA SER A 21 -5.34 -12.01 9.03
C SER A 21 -4.24 -12.99 8.60
N LEU A 22 -3.70 -12.83 7.37
CA LEU A 22 -2.61 -13.65 6.83
C LEU A 22 -1.33 -13.52 7.67
N LEU A 23 -1.02 -12.32 8.14
CA LEU A 23 0.14 -12.03 8.98
C LEU A 23 -0.15 -12.16 10.48
N GLY A 24 -1.40 -12.44 10.87
CA GLY A 24 -1.81 -12.51 12.27
C GLY A 24 -1.70 -11.16 12.99
N LEU A 25 -1.98 -10.06 12.28
CA LEU A 25 -1.95 -8.70 12.78
C LEU A 25 -3.39 -8.17 12.97
N PRO A 26 -3.60 -7.22 13.90
CA PRO A 26 -4.89 -6.55 14.01
C PRO A 26 -5.17 -5.72 12.75
N ARG A 27 -6.42 -5.72 12.28
CA ARG A 27 -6.86 -4.88 11.17
C ARG A 27 -7.00 -3.44 11.63
N LYS A 28 -5.86 -2.75 11.72
CA LYS A 28 -5.73 -1.34 12.10
C LYS A 28 -4.80 -0.63 11.14
N TRP A 29 -4.90 0.69 11.07
CA TRP A 29 -3.93 1.50 10.39
C TRP A 29 -2.67 1.69 11.21
N ASP A 30 -2.77 1.93 12.51
CA ASP A 30 -1.60 2.03 13.39
C ASP A 30 -1.03 0.64 13.71
N VAL A 31 -0.17 0.16 12.81
CA VAL A 31 0.56 -1.10 12.92
C VAL A 31 2.06 -0.83 12.86
N ASP A 32 2.76 -1.34 13.86
CA ASP A 32 4.23 -1.31 13.92
C ASP A 32 4.83 -2.07 12.73
N VAL A 33 5.62 -1.36 11.93
CA VAL A 33 6.36 -1.91 10.78
C VAL A 33 7.27 -3.07 11.20
N ARG A 34 7.83 -3.05 12.41
CA ARG A 34 8.67 -4.15 12.92
C ARG A 34 7.82 -5.40 13.19
N ALA A 35 6.58 -5.24 13.65
CA ALA A 35 5.64 -6.34 13.81
C ALA A 35 5.28 -6.96 12.45
N VAL A 36 5.04 -6.13 11.41
CA VAL A 36 4.84 -6.59 10.03
C VAL A 36 6.04 -7.42 9.54
N ASP A 37 7.25 -6.88 9.69
CA ASP A 37 8.46 -7.57 9.24
C ASP A 37 8.71 -8.87 10.03
N LYS A 38 8.38 -8.92 11.33
CA LYS A 38 8.48 -10.14 12.15
C LYS A 38 7.46 -11.19 11.72
N ALA A 39 6.21 -10.80 11.50
CA ALA A 39 5.14 -11.67 11.05
C ALA A 39 5.45 -12.26 9.67
N TRP A 40 5.91 -11.42 8.73
CA TRP A 40 6.33 -11.85 7.41
C TRP A 40 7.47 -12.88 7.48
N ARG A 41 8.55 -12.59 8.24
CA ARG A 41 9.65 -13.55 8.41
C ARG A 41 9.18 -14.88 9.00
N LYS A 42 8.24 -14.86 9.96
CA LYS A 42 7.66 -16.08 10.54
C LYS A 42 6.90 -16.89 9.49
N LEU A 43 6.09 -16.24 8.66
CA LEU A 43 5.33 -16.89 7.59
C LEU A 43 6.26 -17.45 6.51
N THR A 44 7.17 -16.65 5.98
CA THR A 44 8.13 -17.08 4.95
C THR A 44 9.00 -18.24 5.44
N ARG A 45 9.43 -18.27 6.71
CA ARG A 45 10.16 -19.42 7.27
C ARG A 45 9.39 -20.74 7.22
N GLN A 46 8.06 -20.72 7.15
CA GLN A 46 7.24 -21.92 7.06
C GLN A 46 6.95 -22.31 5.61
N THR A 47 6.88 -21.32 4.72
CA THR A 47 6.37 -21.49 3.35
C THR A 47 7.43 -21.28 2.26
N HIS A 48 8.69 -20.98 2.62
CA HIS A 48 9.74 -20.68 1.64
C HIS A 48 10.00 -21.87 0.69
N PRO A 49 10.17 -21.64 -0.64
CA PRO A 49 10.36 -22.71 -1.61
C PRO A 49 11.53 -23.64 -1.29
N ASP A 50 12.59 -23.14 -0.66
CA ASP A 50 13.77 -23.93 -0.29
C ASP A 50 13.43 -25.11 0.63
N ARG A 51 12.40 -24.97 1.47
CA ARG A 51 11.92 -26.06 2.33
C ARG A 51 11.22 -27.18 1.56
N PHE A 52 10.81 -26.89 0.33
CA PHE A 52 10.03 -27.79 -0.53
C PHE A 52 10.84 -28.24 -1.77
N THR A 53 12.17 -28.06 -1.77
CA THR A 53 13.07 -28.47 -2.86
C THR A 53 12.96 -29.95 -3.24
N ARG A 54 12.69 -30.83 -2.26
CA ARG A 54 12.44 -32.27 -2.45
C ARG A 54 10.96 -32.65 -2.55
N ALA A 55 10.04 -31.69 -2.45
CA ALA A 55 8.60 -31.92 -2.51
C ALA A 55 8.08 -32.10 -3.94
N ARG A 56 6.81 -32.50 -4.09
CA ARG A 56 6.18 -32.62 -5.41
C ARG A 56 6.02 -31.25 -6.07
N ALA A 57 5.91 -31.23 -7.40
CA ALA A 57 5.76 -29.98 -8.18
C ALA A 57 4.58 -29.10 -7.69
N VAL A 58 3.48 -29.73 -7.28
CA VAL A 58 2.31 -29.05 -6.71
C VAL A 58 2.67 -28.30 -5.42
N GLU A 59 3.40 -28.93 -4.50
CA GLU A 59 3.81 -28.32 -3.23
C GLU A 59 4.84 -27.20 -3.43
N LYS A 60 5.75 -27.35 -4.40
CA LYS A 60 6.67 -26.28 -4.80
C LYS A 60 5.92 -25.05 -5.32
N ARG A 61 4.92 -25.26 -6.18
CA ARG A 61 4.07 -24.18 -6.69
C ARG A 61 3.29 -23.50 -5.58
N MET A 62 2.74 -24.27 -4.63
CA MET A 62 2.06 -23.71 -3.45
C MET A 62 3.03 -22.87 -2.60
N ALA A 63 4.25 -23.32 -2.38
CA ALA A 63 5.27 -22.56 -1.65
C ALA A 63 5.63 -21.22 -2.32
N GLN A 64 5.72 -21.22 -3.66
CA GLN A 64 5.91 -20.00 -4.45
C GLN A 64 4.71 -19.04 -4.28
N GLN A 65 3.47 -19.54 -4.38
CA GLN A 65 2.27 -18.74 -4.18
C GLN A 65 2.22 -18.11 -2.78
N TRP A 66 2.56 -18.89 -1.74
CA TRP A 66 2.65 -18.36 -0.37
C TRP A 66 3.70 -17.26 -0.24
N THR A 67 4.84 -17.43 -0.89
CA THR A 67 5.93 -16.44 -0.83
C THR A 67 5.52 -15.13 -1.48
N ALA A 68 4.93 -15.19 -2.67
CA ALA A 68 4.37 -14.01 -3.34
C ALA A 68 3.31 -13.32 -2.45
N ARG A 69 2.35 -14.10 -1.93
CA ARG A 69 1.29 -13.58 -1.07
C ARG A 69 1.82 -12.91 0.21
N ALA A 70 2.84 -13.50 0.83
CA ALA A 70 3.49 -12.93 2.02
C ALA A 70 4.25 -11.64 1.68
N MET A 71 4.90 -11.57 0.51
CA MET A 71 5.56 -10.36 0.03
C MET A 71 4.56 -9.24 -0.24
N ASP A 72 3.43 -9.52 -0.88
CA ASP A 72 2.38 -8.53 -1.14
C ASP A 72 1.81 -7.99 0.17
N ALA A 73 1.49 -8.88 1.12
CA ALA A 73 1.01 -8.50 2.45
C ALA A 73 1.99 -7.57 3.15
N ARG A 74 3.28 -7.92 3.12
CA ARG A 74 4.33 -7.09 3.71
C ARG A 74 4.45 -5.74 3.00
N ALA A 75 4.42 -5.71 1.67
CA ALA A 75 4.56 -4.48 0.90
C ALA A 75 3.42 -3.50 1.20
N VAL A 76 2.18 -3.98 1.21
CA VAL A 76 0.99 -3.17 1.52
C VAL A 76 0.99 -2.75 2.99
N LEU A 77 1.15 -3.69 3.91
CA LEU A 77 1.05 -3.38 5.34
C LEU A 77 2.25 -2.61 5.86
N ARG A 78 3.37 -2.47 5.15
CA ARG A 78 4.53 -1.70 5.64
C ARG A 78 4.44 -0.20 5.33
N GLU A 79 3.72 0.18 4.28
CA GLU A 79 3.63 1.57 3.81
C GLU A 79 2.30 2.21 4.27
N PRO A 80 2.31 3.32 5.03
CA PRO A 80 1.09 3.91 5.60
C PRO A 80 0.02 4.26 4.57
N SER A 81 0.41 4.83 3.42
CA SER A 81 -0.51 5.16 2.31
C SER A 81 -1.15 3.92 1.71
N ARG A 82 -0.37 2.87 1.41
CA ARG A 82 -0.90 1.62 0.84
C ARG A 82 -1.78 0.88 1.85
N ARG A 83 -1.42 0.91 3.12
CA ARG A 83 -2.22 0.36 4.22
C ARG A 83 -3.56 1.08 4.34
N ALA A 84 -3.57 2.41 4.27
CA ALA A 84 -4.78 3.22 4.27
C ALA A 84 -5.69 2.86 3.09
N LEU A 85 -5.15 2.82 1.87
CA LEU A 85 -5.91 2.42 0.68
C LEU A 85 -6.52 1.03 0.84
N TYR A 86 -5.72 0.07 1.29
CA TYR A 86 -6.15 -1.30 1.47
C TYR A 86 -7.25 -1.46 2.53
N LEU A 87 -7.20 -0.69 3.61
CA LEU A 87 -8.26 -0.64 4.60
C LEU A 87 -9.55 -0.06 4.03
N ALA A 88 -9.45 0.96 3.18
CA ALA A 88 -10.58 1.65 2.56
C ALA A 88 -11.26 0.83 1.44
N THR A 89 -10.49 0.11 0.61
CA THR A 89 -11.00 -0.49 -0.63
C THR A 89 -10.80 -2.00 -0.73
N GLY A 90 -9.93 -2.58 0.11
CA GLY A 90 -9.46 -3.96 -0.06
C GLY A 90 -8.53 -4.16 -1.26
N GLN A 91 -8.12 -3.09 -1.94
CA GLN A 91 -7.23 -3.13 -3.10
C GLN A 91 -5.80 -2.75 -2.71
N THR A 92 -4.81 -3.31 -3.41
CA THR A 92 -3.39 -3.07 -3.13
C THR A 92 -2.82 -1.82 -3.79
N ASP A 93 -3.56 -1.29 -4.77
CA ASP A 93 -3.24 -0.10 -5.55
C ASP A 93 -4.53 0.47 -6.17
N LEU A 94 -4.48 1.73 -6.60
CA LEU A 94 -5.57 2.35 -7.35
C LEU A 94 -5.57 1.87 -8.81
N PRO A 95 -6.73 1.79 -9.47
CA PRO A 95 -6.82 1.44 -10.88
C PRO A 95 -6.02 2.42 -11.76
N GLU A 96 -5.49 1.93 -12.88
CA GLU A 96 -4.76 2.76 -13.85
C GLU A 96 -5.69 3.70 -14.62
N GLN A 97 -6.95 3.30 -14.81
CA GLN A 97 -7.98 4.05 -15.53
C GLN A 97 -9.24 4.18 -14.67
N GLY A 98 -9.95 5.31 -14.80
CA GLY A 98 -11.17 5.57 -14.01
C GLY A 98 -10.91 5.64 -12.51
N GLY A 99 -9.79 6.25 -12.11
CA GLY A 99 -9.42 6.43 -10.72
C GLY A 99 -10.37 7.36 -9.96
N PRO A 100 -10.21 7.45 -8.62
CA PRO A 100 -11.04 8.32 -7.79
C PRO A 100 -10.96 9.79 -8.24
N GLU A 101 -12.08 10.49 -8.15
CA GLU A 101 -12.14 11.93 -8.35
C GLU A 101 -11.33 12.65 -7.26
N VAL A 102 -10.42 13.55 -7.67
CA VAL A 102 -9.50 14.26 -6.75
C VAL A 102 -9.91 15.71 -6.48
N GLY A 103 -10.99 16.19 -7.12
CA GLY A 103 -11.54 17.53 -7.02
C GLY A 103 -10.91 18.54 -7.98
N ASP A 104 -11.74 19.42 -8.55
CA ASP A 104 -11.35 20.40 -9.57
C ASP A 104 -10.32 21.41 -9.05
N ASP A 105 -10.54 21.99 -7.85
CA ASP A 105 -9.60 22.93 -7.23
C ASP A 105 -8.17 22.35 -7.11
N PHE A 106 -8.06 21.05 -6.81
CA PHE A 106 -6.77 20.38 -6.71
C PHE A 106 -6.11 20.21 -8.10
N LEU A 107 -6.91 19.87 -9.12
CA LEU A 107 -6.40 19.73 -10.49
C LEU A 107 -5.94 21.06 -11.06
N GLU A 108 -6.66 22.15 -10.80
CA GLU A 108 -6.26 23.51 -11.16
C GLU A 108 -4.95 23.89 -10.50
N CYS A 109 -4.83 23.73 -9.18
CA CYS A 109 -3.59 23.96 -8.45
C CYS A 109 -2.41 23.11 -9.01
N MET A 110 -2.67 21.85 -9.32
CA MET A 110 -1.65 20.97 -9.92
C MET A 110 -1.20 21.45 -11.30
N PHE A 111 -2.14 21.92 -12.12
CA PHE A 111 -1.84 22.48 -13.44
C PHE A 111 -0.95 23.73 -13.31
N GLU A 112 -1.29 24.66 -12.42
CA GLU A 112 -0.50 25.87 -12.15
C GLU A 112 0.93 25.53 -11.71
N LEU A 113 1.09 24.63 -10.74
CA LEU A 113 2.40 24.19 -10.26
C LEU A 113 3.24 23.54 -11.38
N GLN A 114 2.61 22.72 -12.22
CA GLN A 114 3.30 22.09 -13.34
C GLN A 114 3.68 23.08 -14.45
N MET A 115 2.92 24.16 -14.64
CA MET A 115 3.32 25.24 -15.53
C MET A 115 4.49 26.02 -14.95
N ALA A 116 4.40 26.44 -13.69
CA ALA A 116 5.46 27.16 -12.99
C ALA A 116 6.79 26.37 -13.00
N ALA A 117 6.75 25.05 -12.76
CA ALA A 117 7.92 24.19 -12.82
C ALA A 117 8.59 24.20 -14.20
N ARG A 118 7.79 24.14 -15.28
CA ARG A 118 8.32 24.20 -16.66
C ARG A 118 8.93 25.56 -17.01
N MET A 119 8.46 26.62 -16.35
CA MET A 119 9.01 27.96 -16.48
C MET A 119 10.26 28.19 -15.61
N GLY A 120 10.68 27.19 -14.83
CA GLY A 120 11.87 27.28 -13.98
C GLY A 120 11.63 27.99 -12.65
N ASP A 121 10.40 27.96 -12.12
CA ASP A 121 10.11 28.49 -10.79
C ASP A 121 10.60 27.54 -9.69
N ASP A 122 11.67 27.94 -9.02
CA ASP A 122 12.31 27.17 -7.94
C ASP A 122 11.42 27.01 -6.68
N SER A 123 10.36 27.82 -6.54
CA SER A 123 9.45 27.72 -5.40
C SER A 123 8.53 26.50 -5.46
N VAL A 124 8.35 25.91 -6.65
CA VAL A 124 7.39 24.80 -6.85
C VAL A 124 7.76 23.58 -6.01
N ALA A 125 9.05 23.28 -5.84
CA ALA A 125 9.49 22.16 -5.02
C ALA A 125 8.97 22.30 -3.57
N ALA A 126 9.13 23.48 -2.96
CA ALA A 126 8.66 23.75 -1.61
C ALA A 126 7.13 23.71 -1.50
N GLN A 127 6.42 24.22 -2.51
CA GLN A 127 4.95 24.18 -2.55
C GLN A 127 4.40 22.75 -2.65
N VAL A 128 5.00 21.91 -3.51
CA VAL A 128 4.62 20.50 -3.65
C VAL A 128 4.89 19.72 -2.37
N GLU A 129 6.04 19.95 -1.70
CA GLU A 129 6.31 19.31 -0.41
C GLU A 129 5.30 19.72 0.67
N ALA A 130 4.91 21.00 0.72
CA ALA A 130 3.90 21.47 1.66
C ALA A 130 2.53 20.82 1.42
N LEU A 131 2.12 20.70 0.15
CA LEU A 131 0.87 20.04 -0.23
C LEU A 131 0.90 18.53 0.07
N ASP A 132 2.01 17.85 -0.17
CA ASP A 132 2.15 16.42 0.13
C ASP A 132 2.13 16.17 1.64
N ALA A 133 2.80 17.02 2.43
CA ALA A 133 2.74 16.96 3.89
C ALA A 133 1.30 17.17 4.41
N ALA A 134 0.58 18.17 3.89
CA ALA A 134 -0.82 18.40 4.25
C ALA A 134 -1.72 17.21 3.88
N ASN A 135 -1.52 16.64 2.69
CA ASN A 135 -2.28 15.47 2.22
C ASN A 135 -1.99 14.23 3.09
N LEU A 136 -0.74 14.00 3.47
CA LEU A 136 -0.34 12.93 4.39
C LEU A 136 -0.96 13.09 5.78
N GLU A 137 -1.02 14.32 6.31
CA GLU A 137 -1.64 14.60 7.61
C GLU A 137 -3.17 14.40 7.58
N GLN A 138 -3.82 14.73 6.45
CA GLN A 138 -5.24 14.43 6.24
C GLN A 138 -5.49 12.92 6.24
N ILE A 139 -4.68 12.14 5.51
CA ILE A 139 -4.74 10.67 5.55
C ILE A 139 -4.57 10.19 7.00
N ALA A 140 -3.52 10.64 7.71
CA ALA A 140 -3.25 10.20 9.07
C ALA A 140 -4.40 10.55 10.04
N THR A 141 -5.02 11.72 9.89
CA THR A 141 -6.17 12.14 10.71
C THR A 141 -7.38 11.24 10.49
N ILE A 142 -7.72 10.95 9.23
CA ILE A 142 -8.81 10.03 8.90
C ILE A 142 -8.52 8.63 9.46
N MET A 143 -7.28 8.14 9.27
CA MET A 143 -6.94 6.79 9.68
C MET A 143 -6.87 6.61 11.21
N ARG A 144 -6.46 7.64 11.97
CA ARG A 144 -6.56 7.63 13.43
C ARG A 144 -8.01 7.53 13.89
N ARG A 145 -8.92 8.29 13.26
CA ARG A 145 -10.36 8.18 13.54
C ARG A 145 -10.89 6.79 13.19
N TYR A 146 -10.46 6.22 12.06
CA TYR A 146 -10.82 4.86 11.67
C TYR A 146 -10.38 3.81 12.70
N ASP A 147 -9.19 3.95 13.29
CA ASP A 147 -8.73 3.01 14.31
C ASP A 147 -9.57 3.03 15.59
N ASP A 148 -10.26 4.15 15.86
CA ASP A 148 -11.17 4.32 16.98
C ASP A 148 -12.61 3.89 16.65
N SER A 149 -13.13 4.25 15.47
CA SER A 149 -14.56 4.10 15.14
C SER A 149 -14.88 3.08 14.04
N GLY A 150 -13.89 2.68 13.23
CA GLY A 150 -14.07 1.77 12.09
C GLY A 150 -14.70 2.39 10.84
N GLU A 151 -14.89 3.71 10.79
CA GLU A 151 -15.65 4.43 9.75
C GLU A 151 -14.87 5.61 9.17
N GLY A 152 -15.38 6.23 8.09
CA GLY A 152 -14.88 7.51 7.56
C GLY A 152 -13.78 7.40 6.50
N LEU A 153 -13.71 6.28 5.77
CA LEU A 153 -12.64 6.00 4.81
C LEU A 153 -12.92 6.48 3.38
N GLU A 154 -14.04 7.15 3.14
CA GLU A 154 -14.55 7.49 1.79
C GLU A 154 -13.58 8.37 1.01
N GLN A 155 -12.84 9.24 1.72
CA GLN A 155 -11.91 10.20 1.11
C GLN A 155 -10.51 9.62 0.84
N ILE A 156 -10.17 8.46 1.43
CA ILE A 156 -8.82 7.89 1.32
C ILE A 156 -8.41 7.63 -0.13
N PRO A 157 -9.23 7.02 -1.01
CA PRO A 157 -8.83 6.78 -2.39
C PRO A 157 -8.45 8.06 -3.14
N ALA A 158 -9.19 9.16 -2.94
CA ALA A 158 -8.90 10.46 -3.54
C ALA A 158 -7.58 11.04 -3.02
N LEU A 159 -7.34 11.01 -1.70
CA LEU A 159 -6.07 11.49 -1.11
C LEU A 159 -4.86 10.68 -1.58
N ILE A 160 -5.02 9.38 -1.79
CA ILE A 160 -3.97 8.51 -2.37
C ILE A 160 -3.75 8.84 -3.85
N ALA A 161 -4.81 9.14 -4.60
CA ALA A 161 -4.68 9.58 -5.98
C ALA A 161 -3.93 10.93 -6.06
N ARG A 162 -4.21 11.89 -5.18
CA ARG A 162 -3.48 13.17 -5.07
C ARG A 162 -1.97 12.98 -4.90
N GLN A 163 -1.51 11.98 -4.14
CA GLN A 163 -0.07 11.66 -4.01
C GLN A 163 0.59 11.31 -5.35
N ARG A 164 -0.14 10.67 -6.29
CA ARG A 164 0.40 10.38 -7.64
C ARG A 164 0.64 11.67 -8.43
N TYR A 165 -0.28 12.65 -8.35
CA TYR A 165 -0.11 13.96 -8.99
C TYR A 165 1.04 14.76 -8.38
N LEU A 166 1.11 14.82 -7.04
CA LEU A 166 2.18 15.52 -6.31
C LEU A 166 3.56 14.92 -6.63
N ARG A 167 3.66 13.59 -6.75
CA ARG A 167 4.90 12.92 -7.18
C ARG A 167 5.34 13.35 -8.58
N THR A 168 4.40 13.51 -9.52
CA THR A 168 4.70 13.98 -10.88
C THR A 168 5.16 15.43 -10.88
N ALA A 169 4.49 16.32 -10.12
CA ALA A 169 4.92 17.71 -10.00
C ALA A 169 6.29 17.84 -9.34
N ARG A 170 6.58 17.04 -8.29
CA ARG A 170 7.90 16.98 -7.65
C ARG A 170 9.00 16.63 -8.65
N LYS A 171 8.78 15.63 -9.52
CA LYS A 171 9.73 15.25 -10.57
C LYS A 171 10.00 16.39 -11.55
N LEU A 172 8.97 17.16 -11.92
CA LEU A 172 9.12 18.31 -12.81
C LEU A 172 9.87 19.47 -12.15
N ALA A 173 9.64 19.70 -10.84
CA ALA A 173 10.31 20.75 -10.07
C ALA A 173 11.76 20.41 -9.68
N SER A 174 12.18 19.15 -9.81
CA SER A 174 13.54 18.69 -9.50
C SER A 174 14.00 17.66 -10.53
N PRO A 175 14.30 18.09 -11.77
CA PRO A 175 14.68 17.18 -12.86
C PRO A 175 16.05 16.51 -12.67
N ALA A 176 16.85 16.90 -11.67
CA ALA A 176 18.25 16.51 -11.50
C ALA A 176 18.48 15.16 -10.78
N SER A 177 17.53 14.23 -10.80
CA SER A 177 17.70 12.91 -10.15
C SER A 177 17.04 11.77 -10.92
N GLU A 178 17.51 11.54 -12.16
CA GLU A 178 17.48 10.24 -12.85
C GLU A 178 18.85 9.95 -13.47
#